data_AF-A0A5J5BEX9-F1
#
_entry.id   AF-A0A5J5BEX9-F1
#
_cell.length_a   1.000
_cell.length_b   1.000
_cell.length_c   1.000
_cell.angle_alpha   90.00
_cell.angle_beta   90.00
_cell.angle_gamma   90.00
#
_symmetry.space_group_name_H-M   'P 1'
#
loop_
_entity.id
_entity.type
_entity.pdbx_description
1 polymer ?
#
loop_
_entity_poly.entity_id
_entity_poly.type
_entity_poly.pdbx_seq_one_letter_code
_entity_poly.pdbx_strand_id
1 'polypeptide(L)'
;MKIPSPNVAEGHQFQNASLMADLAGSRVITEDELDSTTLGTAIEEILGNENLMAEMSARALKAAKSDASAEIAQHILSLVKLSTAKDRLK
;
A
#
# COMPACT_ATOMS: atom_id res chain seq x y z
N MET A 1 1.36 6.71 1.87
CA MET A 1 1.03 6.05 3.14
C MET A 1 0.19 7.02 3.96
N LYS A 2 -1.12 6.80 4.09
CA LYS A 2 -1.98 7.61 4.97
C LYS A 2 -1.91 7.00 6.36
N ILE A 3 -1.47 7.77 7.35
CA ILE A 3 -1.79 7.52 8.76
C ILE A 3 -3.23 8.03 8.94
N PRO A 4 -4.24 7.20 9.22
CA PRO A 4 -5.62 7.65 9.31
C PRO A 4 -5.87 8.30 10.69
N SER A 5 -6.60 9.41 10.66
CA SER A 5 -7.24 9.98 11.85
C SER A 5 -8.26 8.98 12.42
N PRO A 6 -8.39 8.86 13.76
CA PRO A 6 -9.27 7.89 14.43
C PRO A 6 -10.77 8.08 14.15
N ASN A 7 -11.16 9.14 13.43
CA ASN A 7 -12.56 9.48 13.15
C ASN A 7 -13.04 9.15 11.73
N VAL A 8 -12.29 8.35 10.93
CA VAL A 8 -12.66 8.07 9.53
C VAL A 8 -12.65 6.57 9.22
N ALA A 9 -13.86 6.00 9.19
CA ALA A 9 -14.31 4.75 8.57
C ALA A 9 -13.49 3.47 8.86
N GLU A 10 -14.06 2.64 9.73
CA GLU A 10 -13.67 1.29 10.22
C GLU A 10 -13.21 0.23 9.18
N GLY A 11 -13.25 0.48 7.87
CA GLY A 11 -12.94 -0.55 6.86
C GLY A 11 -11.69 -0.31 6.02
N HIS A 12 -11.22 0.93 5.91
CA HIS A 12 -10.21 1.28 4.91
C HIS A 12 -8.82 0.76 5.28
N GLN A 13 -8.52 0.69 6.58
CA GLN A 13 -7.24 0.16 7.07
C GLN A 13 -7.14 -1.34 6.80
N PHE A 14 -8.19 -2.09 7.11
CA PHE A 14 -8.26 -3.52 6.85
C PHE A 14 -8.17 -3.83 5.35
N GLN A 15 -8.88 -3.08 4.50
CA GLN A 15 -8.79 -3.24 3.03
C GLN A 15 -7.37 -2.99 2.51
N ASN A 16 -6.70 -1.95 2.99
CA ASN A 16 -5.32 -1.68 2.61
C ASN A 16 -4.37 -2.79 3.11
N ALA A 17 -4.56 -3.28 4.34
CA ALA A 17 -3.75 -4.35 4.91
C ALA A 17 -3.94 -5.67 4.13
N SER A 18 -5.19 -6.06 3.84
CA SER A 18 -5.52 -7.22 3.02
C SER A 18 -4.92 -7.11 1.62
N LEU A 19 -5.02 -5.94 0.99
CA LEU A 19 -4.40 -5.71 -0.32
C LEU A 19 -2.88 -5.86 -0.27
N MET A 20 -2.22 -5.40 0.80
CA MET A 20 -0.77 -5.60 0.97
C MET A 20 -0.41 -7.05 1.27
N ALA A 21 -1.25 -7.80 1.97
CA ALA A 21 -1.07 -9.24 2.15
C ALA A 21 -1.13 -9.98 0.81
N ASP A 22 -2.12 -9.65 -0.02
CA ASP A 22 -2.30 -10.25 -1.34
C ASP A 22 -1.18 -9.85 -2.31
N LEU A 23 -0.75 -8.58 -2.29
CA LEU A 23 0.28 -8.09 -3.22
C LEU A 23 1.71 -8.41 -2.76
N ALA A 24 2.06 -8.04 -1.53
CA ALA A 24 3.42 -8.06 -1.00
C ALA A 24 3.69 -9.23 -0.04
N GLY A 25 2.70 -10.08 0.24
CA GLY A 25 2.86 -11.20 1.17
C GLY A 25 2.95 -10.77 2.64
N SER A 26 2.45 -9.58 2.97
CA SER A 26 2.41 -9.09 4.35
C SER A 26 1.51 -9.95 5.25
N ARG A 27 1.87 -10.08 6.53
CA ARG A 27 1.00 -10.64 7.56
C ARG A 27 0.04 -9.56 8.06
N VAL A 28 -1.25 -9.84 8.08
CA VAL A 28 -2.26 -9.02 8.76
C VAL A 28 -2.51 -9.62 10.14
N ILE A 29 -2.53 -8.75 11.15
CA ILE A 29 -2.97 -9.06 12.52
C ILE A 29 -4.13 -8.11 12.78
N THR A 30 -5.30 -8.67 13.06
CA THR A 30 -6.50 -7.87 13.38
C THR A 30 -6.44 -7.37 14.83
N GLU A 31 -7.27 -6.40 15.19
CA GLU A 31 -7.27 -5.83 16.55
C GLU A 31 -7.61 -6.88 17.61
N ASP A 32 -8.53 -7.81 17.30
CA ASP A 32 -8.91 -8.91 18.17
C ASP A 32 -7.84 -10.01 18.29
N GLU A 33 -6.94 -10.11 17.30
CA GLU A 33 -5.76 -10.99 17.34
C GLU A 33 -4.52 -10.29 17.92
N LEU A 34 -4.56 -8.97 18.13
CA LEU A 34 -3.40 -8.18 18.50
C LEU A 34 -3.13 -8.29 20.00
N ASP A 35 -2.14 -9.10 20.33
CA ASP A 35 -1.50 -9.11 21.64
C ASP A 35 0.02 -9.21 21.53
N SER A 36 0.72 -9.07 22.65
CA SER A 36 2.18 -9.10 22.69
C SER A 36 2.78 -10.42 22.19
N THR A 37 2.08 -11.53 22.42
CA THR A 37 2.53 -12.86 22.01
C THR A 37 2.37 -13.03 20.51
N THR A 38 1.19 -12.76 19.98
CA THR A 38 0.89 -12.84 18.55
C THR A 38 1.81 -11.93 17.73
N LEU A 39 2.03 -10.69 18.20
CA LEU A 39 2.96 -9.78 17.55
C LEU A 39 4.41 -10.28 17.60
N GLY A 40 4.87 -10.72 18.78
CA GLY A 40 6.23 -11.23 18.97
C GLY A 40 6.51 -12.44 18.09
N THR A 41 5.60 -13.42 18.09
CA THR A 41 5.72 -14.63 17.27
C THR A 41 5.73 -14.30 15.78
N ALA A 42 4.86 -13.40 15.30
CA ALA A 42 4.86 -13.01 13.90
C ALA A 42 6.19 -12.38 13.46
N ILE A 43 6.80 -11.56 14.33
CA ILE A 43 8.11 -10.95 14.07
C ILE A 43 9.19 -12.03 14.02
N GLU A 44 9.23 -12.94 14.99
CA GLU A 44 10.21 -14.03 15.04
C GLU A 44 10.08 -14.99 13.86
N GLU A 45 8.86 -15.35 13.46
CA GLU A 45 8.58 -16.20 12.29
C GLU A 45 9.12 -15.58 11.00
N ILE A 46 8.88 -14.28 10.80
CA ILE A 46 9.31 -13.58 9.58
C ILE A 46 10.82 -13.41 9.58
N LEU A 47 11.41 -12.87 10.66
CA LEU A 47 12.85 -12.60 10.72
C LEU A 47 13.69 -13.86 10.80
N GLY A 48 13.15 -14.94 11.36
CA GLY A 48 13.81 -16.24 11.46
C GLY A 48 13.77 -17.08 10.18
N ASN A 49 13.05 -16.64 9.15
CA ASN A 49 12.88 -17.38 7.90
C ASN A 49 13.37 -16.56 6.69
N GLU A 50 14.63 -16.77 6.31
CA GLU A 50 15.26 -16.07 5.17
C GLU A 50 14.51 -16.28 3.85
N ASN A 51 13.95 -17.47 3.61
CA ASN A 51 13.19 -17.77 2.40
C ASN A 51 11.90 -16.95 2.34
N LEU A 52 11.18 -16.86 3.46
CA LEU A 52 9.99 -16.03 3.58
C LEU A 52 10.32 -14.55 3.36
N MET A 53 11.38 -14.04 3.99
CA MET A 53 11.82 -12.66 3.77
C MET A 53 12.19 -12.37 2.31
N ALA A 54 12.89 -13.31 1.66
CA ALA A 54 13.26 -13.18 0.25
C ALA A 54 12.01 -13.15 -0.66
N GLU A 55 11.02 -14.01 -0.39
CA GLU A 55 9.75 -14.01 -1.13
C GLU A 55 8.99 -12.69 -0.93
N MET A 56 8.83 -12.24 0.31
CA MET A 56 8.16 -10.98 0.64
C MET A 56 8.85 -9.79 -0.02
N SER A 57 10.19 -9.75 -0.01
CA SER A 57 10.99 -8.71 -0.67
C SER A 57 10.77 -8.69 -2.19
N ALA A 58 10.81 -9.86 -2.84
CA ALA A 58 10.56 -9.98 -4.26
C ALA A 58 9.15 -9.54 -4.65
N ARG A 59 8.14 -9.92 -3.85
CA ARG A 59 6.74 -9.52 -4.07
C ARG A 59 6.53 -8.02 -3.85
N ALA A 60 7.10 -7.46 -2.78
CA ALA A 60 7.05 -6.03 -2.52
C ALA A 60 7.70 -5.22 -3.65
N LEU A 61 8.85 -5.67 -4.17
CA LEU A 61 9.51 -5.03 -5.31
C LEU A 61 8.66 -5.09 -6.57
N LYS A 62 7.98 -6.20 -6.82
CA LYS A 62 7.06 -6.36 -7.96
C LYS A 62 5.81 -5.49 -7.84
N ALA A 63 5.29 -5.32 -6.62
CA ALA A 63 4.14 -4.48 -6.35
C ALA A 63 4.49 -2.98 -6.34
N ALA A 64 5.76 -2.64 -6.15
CA ALA A 64 6.21 -1.26 -6.13
C ALA A 64 6.05 -0.60 -7.51
N LYS A 65 5.45 0.60 -7.50
CA LYS A 65 5.36 1.47 -8.66
C LYS A 65 6.25 2.68 -8.45
N SER A 66 7.54 2.54 -8.76
CA SER A 66 8.58 3.54 -8.49
C SER A 66 8.40 4.86 -9.25
N ASP A 67 7.69 4.81 -10.38
CA ASP A 67 7.38 5.95 -11.24
C ASP A 67 5.99 6.57 -10.97
N ALA A 68 5.26 6.08 -9.96
CA ALA A 68 3.89 6.52 -9.68
C ALA A 68 3.76 8.04 -9.59
N SER A 69 4.69 8.71 -8.91
CA SER A 69 4.70 10.17 -8.79
C SER A 69 4.86 10.87 -10.15
N ALA A 70 5.73 10.34 -11.01
CA ALA A 70 5.96 10.89 -12.34
C ALA A 70 4.73 10.70 -13.24
N GLU A 71 4.12 9.51 -13.22
CA GLU A 71 2.88 9.24 -13.94
C GLU A 71 1.75 10.16 -13.48
N ILE A 72 1.54 10.30 -12.17
CA ILE A 72 0.51 11.19 -11.62
C ILE A 72 0.72 12.63 -12.12
N ALA A 73 1.95 13.14 -12.04
CA ALA A 73 2.27 14.48 -12.54
C ALA A 73 1.98 14.61 -14.04
N GLN A 74 2.33 13.61 -14.85
CA GLN A 74 2.08 13.60 -16.28
C GLN A 74 0.58 13.57 -16.60
N HIS A 75 -0.21 12.80 -15.85
CA HIS A 75 -1.67 12.76 -15.98
C HIS A 75 -2.29 14.13 -15.65
N ILE A 76 -1.87 14.77 -14.56
CA ILE A 76 -2.35 16.10 -14.18
C ILE A 76 -2.03 17.12 -15.28
N LEU A 77 -0.80 17.14 -15.79
CA LEU A 77 -0.40 18.05 -16.88
C LEU A 77 -1.22 17.84 -18.15
N SER A 78 -1.54 16.58 -18.46
CA SER A 78 -2.37 16.23 -19.63
C SER A 78 -3.79 16.75 -19.49
N LEU A 79 -4.39 16.64 -18.30
CA LEU A 79 -5.73 17.17 -18.00
C LEU A 79 -5.78 18.69 -18.12
N VAL A 80 -4.76 19.40 -17.60
CA VAL A 80 -4.67 20.86 -17.72
C VAL A 80 -4.58 21.29 -19.19
N LYS A 81 -3.73 20.64 -19.98
CA LYS A 81 -3.61 20.94 -21.42
C LYS A 81 -4.94 20.77 -22.15
N LEU A 82 -5.67 19.67 -21.88
CA LEU A 82 -6.97 19.41 -22.47
C LEU A 82 -8.00 20.49 -22.12
N SER A 83 -8.02 20.96 -20.87
CA SER A 83 -8.89 22.06 -20.44
C SER A 83 -8.60 23.34 -21.23
N THR A 84 -7.33 23.74 -21.32
CA THR A 84 -6.95 24.98 -22.03
C THR A 84 -7.18 24.92 -23.55
N ALA A 85 -7.19 23.73 -24.15
CA ALA A 85 -7.52 23.54 -25.55
C ALA A 85 -9.03 23.68 -25.79
N LYS A 86 -9.85 23.14 -24.86
CA LYS A 86 -11.31 23.25 -24.90
C LYS A 86 -11.79 24.69 -24.72
N ASP A 87 -11.12 25.48 -23.88
CA ASP A 87 -11.46 26.89 -23.65
C ASP A 87 -11.06 27.79 -24.84
N ARG A 88 -10.09 27.39 -25.66
CA ARG A 88 -9.69 28.10 -26.89
C ARG A 88 -10.57 27.80 -28.11
N LEU A 89 -11.43 26.79 -28.02
CA LEU A 89 -12.36 26.38 -29.07
C LEU A 89 -13.79 26.87 -28.80
N LYS A 90 -14.01 27.61 -27.70
CA LYS A 90 -15.21 28.39 -27.43
C LYS A 90 -14.99 29.85 -27.81
#